data_AF-D2VCD2-F1
#
_entry.id   AF-D2VCD2-F1
#
_cell.length_a   1.000
_cell.length_b   1.000
_cell.length_c   1.000
_cell.angle_alpha   90.00
_cell.angle_beta   90.00
_cell.angle_gamma   90.00
#
_symmetry.space_group_name_H-M   'P 1'
#
loop_
_entity.id
_entity.type
_entity.pdbx_description
1 polymer ?
#
loop_
_entity_poly.entity_id
_entity_poly.type
_entity_poly.pdbx_seq_one_letter_code
_entity_poly.pdbx_strand_id
1 'polypeptide(L)'
;MSLQGWTLSNNIIFFLLLLVSTTFVYCDFQPRELHLAFTNNPNELVVSFHTSNYSEQLLGKPLITFSTSENLANYETASIGSVVTSYGDSSKTGFDFHVLLTNLKFATKYYYKCGFEKAEFLSETFFFYTRTDPMSDESKETTIVIYGDQGTTNSKYVIAQTQGFVSNFLQKSKNKNLFIYHLGDIGYADDFAGAMYQPIWTKYMQMMNRIMPYVPYMVCVGNHENGPQNKPYDEFEAGFQAYNHRFFMPSRNDSSIGHNMWYTFKQGLITFIATDTETNFPQSFFPQYDNLFSGNKNQLIWLEETLKNVDRKETPFLIIVGHRPIYSSDYAFSDIPGNIIGESLRLQAAFEDLLYKYHVDIAFYGHVHSYGK
;
A
#
# COMPACT_ATOMS: atom_id res chain seq x y z
N MET A 1 -5.44 32.27 90.37
CA MET A 1 -4.15 32.87 89.94
C MET A 1 -3.33 31.73 89.34
N SER A 2 -2.85 31.93 88.12
CA SER A 2 -2.21 30.97 87.22
C SER A 2 -1.06 30.17 87.83
N LEU A 3 -0.86 28.93 87.37
CA LEU A 3 0.41 28.45 86.82
C LEU A 3 0.25 27.08 86.13
N GLN A 4 0.96 26.96 85.00
CA GLN A 4 1.03 25.85 84.05
C GLN A 4 1.81 24.64 84.59
N GLY A 5 1.66 23.47 83.95
CA GLY A 5 2.58 22.34 84.14
C GLY A 5 2.18 21.02 83.46
N TRP A 6 2.36 20.96 82.13
CA TRP A 6 2.67 19.82 81.26
C TRP A 6 2.41 18.36 81.69
N THR A 7 1.77 17.59 80.80
CA THR A 7 2.32 16.30 80.31
C THR A 7 1.88 16.03 78.85
N LEU A 8 2.86 15.60 78.05
CA LEU A 8 2.76 15.18 76.66
C LEU A 8 2.20 13.74 76.55
N SER A 9 1.32 13.50 75.59
CA SER A 9 1.21 12.19 74.94
C SER A 9 0.78 12.31 73.46
N ASN A 10 1.73 11.93 72.61
CA ASN A 10 1.67 11.36 71.26
C ASN A 10 0.33 11.34 70.50
N ASN A 11 0.36 11.87 69.27
CA ASN A 11 -0.06 11.14 68.07
C ASN A 11 0.47 11.86 66.80
N ILE A 12 1.54 11.32 66.22
CA ILE A 12 2.03 11.70 64.89
C ILE A 12 1.27 10.83 63.89
N ILE A 13 0.37 11.45 63.11
CA ILE A 13 -0.28 10.81 61.97
C ILE A 13 0.62 11.05 60.74
N PHE A 14 1.28 9.99 60.28
CA PHE A 14 1.94 9.96 58.97
C PHE A 14 0.86 9.82 57.89
N PHE A 15 0.65 10.87 57.09
CA PHE A 15 -0.07 10.73 55.82
C PHE A 15 0.89 10.11 54.79
N LEU A 16 0.74 8.81 54.54
CA LEU A 16 1.32 8.17 53.36
C LEU A 16 0.50 8.62 52.14
N LEU A 17 1.03 9.56 51.37
CA LEU A 17 0.55 9.84 50.02
C LEU A 17 0.98 8.67 49.12
N LEU A 18 0.07 7.73 48.88
CA LEU A 18 0.20 6.76 47.81
C LEU A 18 0.11 7.52 46.47
N LEU A 19 1.27 7.85 45.90
CA LEU A 19 1.38 8.17 44.48
C LEU A 19 1.16 6.86 43.71
N VAL A 20 -0.09 6.56 43.38
CA VAL A 20 -0.40 5.59 42.33
C VAL A 20 0.05 6.24 41.03
N SER A 21 1.25 5.91 40.56
CA SER A 21 1.64 6.18 39.19
C SER A 21 0.83 5.25 38.30
N THR A 22 -0.36 5.68 37.89
CA THR A 22 -0.99 5.08 36.71
C THR A 22 -0.09 5.44 35.53
N THR A 23 0.73 4.49 35.10
CA THR A 23 1.29 4.54 33.75
C THR A 23 0.10 4.47 32.80
N PHE A 24 -0.43 5.61 32.40
CA PHE A 24 -1.26 5.66 31.21
C PHE A 24 -0.37 5.18 30.06
N VAL A 25 -0.55 3.93 29.65
CA VAL A 25 -0.10 3.50 28.32
C VAL A 25 -0.84 4.41 27.37
N TYR A 26 -0.13 5.35 26.75
CA TYR A 26 -0.68 6.20 25.73
C TYR A 26 -0.99 5.31 24.52
N CYS A 27 -2.22 4.81 24.44
CA CYS A 27 -2.67 4.07 23.28
C CYS A 27 -2.94 5.09 22.17
N ASP A 28 -2.05 5.09 21.18
CA ASP A 28 -2.15 5.99 20.03
C ASP A 28 -3.10 5.40 18.97
N PHE A 29 -4.34 5.91 18.96
CA PHE A 29 -5.40 5.52 18.05
C PHE A 29 -5.56 6.48 16.86
N GLN A 30 -4.67 7.46 16.69
CA GLN A 30 -4.83 8.49 15.66
C GLN A 30 -4.59 7.91 14.25
N PRO A 31 -5.58 7.99 13.32
CA PRO A 31 -5.40 7.58 11.93
C PRO A 31 -4.25 8.33 11.25
N ARG A 32 -3.36 7.59 10.57
CA ARG A 32 -2.21 8.10 9.81
C ARG A 32 -1.96 7.25 8.55
N GLU A 33 -0.97 7.64 7.75
CA GLU A 33 -0.49 6.87 6.59
C GLU A 33 -1.61 6.57 5.57
N LEU A 34 -2.49 7.55 5.37
CA LEU A 34 -3.66 7.38 4.51
C LEU A 34 -3.23 7.20 3.06
N HIS A 35 -3.85 6.25 2.38
CA HIS A 35 -3.59 6.01 0.97
C HIS A 35 -4.79 5.38 0.27
N LEU A 36 -4.85 5.59 -1.04
CA LEU A 36 -5.97 5.17 -1.89
C LEU A 36 -5.55 4.06 -2.84
N ALA A 37 -6.45 3.12 -3.11
CA ALA A 37 -6.23 2.07 -4.11
C ALA A 37 -7.49 1.82 -4.94
N PHE A 38 -7.30 1.46 -6.21
CA PHE A 38 -8.40 1.04 -7.07
C PHE A 38 -8.92 -0.35 -6.71
N THR A 39 -10.17 -0.60 -7.07
CA THR A 39 -10.76 -1.94 -7.16
C THR A 39 -10.99 -2.33 -8.63
N ASN A 40 -11.50 -3.54 -8.87
CA ASN A 40 -11.96 -3.94 -10.20
C ASN A 40 -13.18 -3.15 -10.69
N ASN A 41 -13.99 -2.63 -9.78
CA ASN A 41 -15.22 -1.94 -10.12
C ASN A 41 -14.96 -0.42 -10.20
N PRO A 42 -15.26 0.23 -11.33
CA PRO A 42 -14.85 1.59 -11.60
C PRO A 42 -15.45 2.64 -10.65
N ASN A 43 -16.60 2.34 -10.04
CA ASN A 43 -17.32 3.16 -9.06
C ASN A 43 -17.01 2.80 -7.60
N GLU A 44 -15.92 2.10 -7.36
CA GLU A 44 -15.41 1.76 -6.04
C GLU A 44 -13.98 2.27 -5.84
N LEU A 45 -13.63 2.48 -4.57
CA LEU A 45 -12.30 2.89 -4.14
C LEU A 45 -12.02 2.31 -2.75
N VAL A 46 -10.79 1.91 -2.49
CA VAL A 46 -10.34 1.55 -1.14
C VAL A 46 -9.61 2.73 -0.53
N VAL A 47 -10.02 3.12 0.68
CA VAL A 47 -9.28 4.05 1.53
C VAL A 47 -8.62 3.24 2.63
N SER A 48 -7.31 3.35 2.72
CA SER A 48 -6.51 2.71 3.74
C SER A 48 -5.97 3.72 4.75
N PHE A 49 -5.76 3.29 5.99
CA PHE A 49 -5.06 4.06 7.02
C PHE A 49 -4.47 3.13 8.08
N HIS A 50 -3.57 3.68 8.91
CA HIS A 50 -2.84 2.95 9.94
C HIS A 50 -3.09 3.54 11.34
N THR A 51 -3.02 2.71 12.38
CA THR A 51 -2.87 3.15 13.78
C THR A 51 -1.90 2.26 14.54
N SER A 52 -1.21 2.82 15.54
CA SER A 52 -0.28 2.06 16.38
C SER A 52 -1.00 1.13 17.37
N ASN A 53 -2.29 1.35 17.62
CA ASN A 53 -3.10 0.48 18.46
C ASN A 53 -4.55 0.43 17.97
N TYR A 54 -5.28 -0.63 18.30
CA TYR A 54 -6.67 -0.83 17.94
C TYR A 54 -7.40 -1.67 18.98
N SER A 55 -8.63 -1.27 19.29
CA SER A 55 -9.56 -2.05 20.08
C SER A 55 -10.96 -1.85 19.54
N GLU A 56 -11.53 -2.85 18.85
CA GLU A 56 -12.88 -2.76 18.30
C GLU A 56 -13.95 -2.54 19.39
N GLN A 57 -13.71 -3.05 20.61
CA GLN A 57 -14.60 -2.82 21.74
C GLN A 57 -14.69 -1.31 22.07
N LEU A 58 -13.54 -0.63 22.13
CA LEU A 58 -13.43 0.79 22.49
C LEU A 58 -13.77 1.71 21.31
N LEU A 59 -13.23 1.42 20.13
CA LEU A 59 -13.27 2.30 18.97
C LEU A 59 -14.45 1.99 18.03
N GLY A 60 -14.96 0.75 18.04
CA GLY A 60 -15.85 0.26 16.99
C GLY A 60 -15.08 -0.08 15.71
N LYS A 61 -15.82 -0.32 14.62
CA LYS A 61 -15.20 -0.64 13.33
C LYS A 61 -14.52 0.59 12.71
N PRO A 62 -13.52 0.38 11.84
CA PRO A 62 -13.00 1.42 10.98
C PRO A 62 -14.12 2.06 10.16
N LEU A 63 -14.08 3.38 10.05
CA LEU A 63 -15.13 4.19 9.42
C LEU A 63 -14.51 5.24 8.51
N ILE A 64 -15.02 5.34 7.29
CA ILE A 64 -14.76 6.48 6.40
C ILE A 64 -16.02 7.33 6.34
N THR A 65 -15.88 8.61 6.65
CA THR A 65 -16.93 9.61 6.42
C THR A 65 -16.60 10.38 5.15
N PHE A 66 -17.51 10.45 4.19
CA PHE A 66 -17.23 11.08 2.89
C PHE A 66 -18.44 11.85 2.34
N SER A 67 -18.18 12.90 1.56
CA SER A 67 -19.21 13.73 0.95
C SER A 67 -18.67 14.43 -0.29
N THR A 68 -19.57 14.89 -1.16
CA THR A 68 -19.20 15.83 -2.23
C THR A 68 -19.03 17.28 -1.71
N SER A 69 -19.44 17.54 -0.47
CA SER A 69 -19.24 18.83 0.20
C SER A 69 -17.92 18.87 0.98
N GLU A 70 -17.17 19.97 0.84
CA GLU A 70 -15.86 20.16 1.49
C GLU A 70 -15.95 20.15 3.03
N ASN A 71 -17.03 20.70 3.58
CA ASN A 71 -17.29 20.68 5.02
C ASN A 71 -17.95 19.38 5.50
N LEU A 72 -18.02 18.34 4.65
CA LEU A 72 -18.68 17.06 4.92
C LEU A 72 -20.18 17.21 5.28
N ALA A 73 -20.88 18.24 4.79
CA ALA A 73 -22.34 18.29 4.89
C ALA A 73 -22.98 17.12 4.14
N ASN A 74 -24.07 16.56 4.70
CA ASN A 74 -24.80 15.41 4.15
C ASN A 74 -23.87 14.23 3.80
N TYR A 75 -22.94 13.93 4.70
CA TYR A 75 -21.98 12.85 4.49
C TYR A 75 -22.64 11.48 4.45
N GLU A 76 -21.97 10.57 3.75
CA GLU A 76 -22.16 9.13 3.80
C GLU A 76 -21.07 8.50 4.67
N THR A 77 -21.31 7.29 5.15
CA THR A 77 -20.33 6.52 5.89
C THR A 77 -20.11 5.14 5.30
N ALA A 78 -18.88 4.66 5.36
CA ALA A 78 -18.51 3.30 4.99
C ALA A 78 -17.78 2.63 6.17
N SER A 79 -18.32 1.50 6.64
CA SER A 79 -17.68 0.59 7.61
C SER A 79 -17.91 -0.89 7.27
N ILE A 80 -18.95 -1.20 6.47
CA ILE A 80 -19.27 -2.56 6.03
C ILE A 80 -18.22 -3.01 5.01
N GLY A 81 -17.53 -4.12 5.29
CA GLY A 81 -16.44 -4.63 4.46
C GLY A 81 -15.06 -4.05 4.82
N SER A 82 -14.93 -3.33 5.94
CA SER A 82 -13.63 -2.93 6.47
C SER A 82 -12.77 -4.16 6.76
N VAL A 83 -11.59 -4.22 6.18
CA VAL A 83 -10.58 -5.23 6.49
C VAL A 83 -9.60 -4.60 7.48
N VAL A 84 -9.46 -5.22 8.65
CA VAL A 84 -8.38 -4.92 9.60
C VAL A 84 -7.30 -5.96 9.39
N THR A 85 -6.06 -5.52 9.17
CA THR A 85 -4.93 -6.42 9.06
C THR A 85 -3.89 -6.09 10.13
N SER A 86 -3.24 -7.13 10.64
CA SER A 86 -2.13 -7.05 11.60
C SER A 86 -1.31 -8.32 11.48
N TYR A 87 -0.02 -8.26 11.73
CA TYR A 87 0.88 -9.41 11.63
C TYR A 87 1.91 -9.39 12.76
N GLY A 88 2.35 -10.59 13.14
CA GLY A 88 3.32 -10.78 14.20
C GLY A 88 2.91 -10.11 15.51
N ASP A 89 3.85 -9.39 16.11
CA ASP A 89 3.61 -8.58 17.32
C ASP A 89 3.02 -7.22 16.95
N SER A 90 1.69 -7.12 17.00
CA SER A 90 0.95 -5.87 16.72
C SER A 90 1.33 -4.69 17.62
N SER A 91 1.96 -4.93 18.79
CA SER A 91 2.48 -3.82 19.60
C SER A 91 3.67 -3.10 18.95
N LYS A 92 4.32 -3.76 17.98
CA LYS A 92 5.41 -3.21 17.16
C LYS A 92 4.94 -2.80 15.76
N THR A 93 4.07 -3.60 15.15
CA THR A 93 3.67 -3.44 13.73
C THR A 93 2.42 -2.58 13.55
N GLY A 94 1.60 -2.40 14.59
CA GLY A 94 0.35 -1.66 14.54
C GLY A 94 -0.77 -2.40 13.81
N PHE A 95 -1.72 -1.62 13.30
CA PHE A 95 -2.92 -2.10 12.62
C PHE A 95 -3.16 -1.29 11.35
N ASP A 96 -3.36 -2.00 10.24
CA ASP A 96 -3.76 -1.41 8.97
C ASP A 96 -5.25 -1.65 8.73
N PHE A 97 -5.93 -0.65 8.19
CA PHE A 97 -7.35 -0.65 7.94
C PHE A 97 -7.59 -0.34 6.48
N HIS A 98 -8.43 -1.13 5.81
CA HIS A 98 -8.82 -0.92 4.43
C HIS A 98 -10.33 -0.88 4.34
N VAL A 99 -10.89 0.24 3.91
CA VAL A 99 -12.33 0.44 3.86
C VAL A 99 -12.75 0.66 2.41
N LEU A 100 -13.66 -0.20 1.95
CA LEU A 100 -14.25 -0.13 0.62
C LEU A 100 -15.37 0.93 0.58
N LEU A 101 -15.20 1.90 -0.30
CA LEU A 101 -16.25 2.83 -0.71
C LEU A 101 -16.91 2.27 -1.97
N THR A 102 -18.24 2.19 -1.98
CA THR A 102 -19.03 1.67 -3.11
C THR A 102 -20.02 2.70 -3.61
N ASN A 103 -20.61 2.44 -4.79
CA ASN A 103 -21.64 3.27 -5.40
C ASN A 103 -21.22 4.74 -5.59
N LEU A 104 -19.92 4.99 -5.75
CA LEU A 104 -19.40 6.34 -5.95
C LEU A 104 -19.85 6.87 -7.31
N LYS A 105 -20.25 8.14 -7.37
CA LYS A 105 -20.54 8.79 -8.65
C LYS A 105 -19.25 8.90 -9.45
N PHE A 106 -19.30 8.63 -10.76
CA PHE A 106 -18.16 8.79 -11.66
C PHE A 106 -17.73 10.26 -11.78
N ALA A 107 -16.46 10.48 -12.12
CA ALA A 107 -15.87 11.81 -12.38
C ALA A 107 -16.21 12.87 -11.31
N THR A 108 -16.28 12.45 -10.04
CA THR A 108 -16.79 13.25 -8.94
C THR A 108 -15.69 13.45 -7.89
N LYS A 109 -15.59 14.67 -7.37
CA LYS A 109 -14.72 14.97 -6.22
C LYS A 109 -15.45 14.61 -4.92
N TYR A 110 -14.80 13.81 -4.09
CA TYR A 110 -15.26 13.51 -2.74
C TYR A 110 -14.23 14.01 -1.73
N TYR A 111 -14.71 14.56 -0.63
CA TYR A 111 -13.95 14.87 0.57
C TYR A 111 -14.18 13.77 1.60
N TYR A 112 -13.18 13.42 2.39
CA TYR A 112 -13.31 12.32 3.34
C TYR A 112 -12.44 12.48 4.60
N LYS A 113 -12.81 11.74 5.64
CA LYS A 113 -12.05 11.52 6.88
C LYS A 113 -12.04 10.04 7.25
N CYS A 114 -10.93 9.59 7.81
CA CYS A 114 -10.78 8.26 8.41
C CYS A 114 -10.97 8.33 9.92
N GLY A 115 -11.56 7.29 10.50
CA GLY A 115 -11.71 7.14 11.95
C GLY A 115 -12.41 5.85 12.31
N PHE A 116 -13.22 5.89 13.37
CA PHE A 116 -13.91 4.71 13.91
C PHE A 116 -15.35 5.04 14.32
N GLU A 117 -16.22 4.03 14.42
CA GLU A 117 -17.66 4.22 14.69
C GLU A 117 -18.00 4.83 16.06
N LYS A 118 -17.20 4.56 17.10
CA LYS A 118 -17.50 4.95 18.49
C LYS A 118 -16.59 6.04 19.04
N ALA A 119 -15.52 6.40 18.35
CA ALA A 119 -14.48 7.28 18.87
C ALA A 119 -14.21 8.48 17.97
N GLU A 120 -13.87 9.62 18.58
CA GLU A 120 -13.62 10.89 17.88
C GLU A 120 -12.19 11.00 17.29
N PHE A 121 -11.43 9.90 17.24
CA PHE A 121 -10.14 9.88 16.57
C PHE A 121 -10.36 9.95 15.05
N LEU A 122 -10.22 11.16 14.51
CA LEU A 122 -10.44 11.46 13.11
C LEU A 122 -9.16 11.98 12.47
N SER A 123 -8.93 11.61 11.22
CA SER A 123 -7.95 12.28 10.38
C SER A 123 -8.37 13.73 10.08
N GLU A 124 -7.44 14.51 9.53
CA GLU A 124 -7.80 15.72 8.79
C GLU A 124 -8.66 15.38 7.56
N THR A 125 -9.27 16.40 6.95
CA THR A 125 -10.06 16.22 5.74
C THR A 125 -9.16 16.11 4.51
N PHE A 126 -9.30 15.03 3.77
CA PHE A 126 -8.67 14.80 2.48
C PHE A 126 -9.71 14.81 1.36
N PHE A 127 -9.27 14.68 0.10
CA PHE A 127 -10.18 14.54 -1.03
C PHE A 127 -9.59 13.66 -2.10
N PHE A 128 -10.44 13.05 -2.92
CA PHE A 128 -10.04 12.32 -4.13
C PHE A 128 -11.03 12.58 -5.26
N TYR A 129 -10.65 12.19 -6.47
CA TYR A 129 -11.54 12.12 -7.63
C TYR A 129 -11.81 10.67 -7.99
N THR A 130 -13.07 10.35 -8.26
CA THR A 130 -13.45 9.03 -8.76
C THR A 130 -13.11 8.88 -10.24
N ARG A 131 -12.96 7.63 -10.69
CA ARG A 131 -12.77 7.31 -12.11
C ARG A 131 -13.93 7.84 -12.94
N THR A 132 -13.68 8.14 -14.21
CA THR A 132 -14.74 8.42 -15.18
C THR A 132 -15.60 7.17 -15.42
N ASP A 133 -16.80 7.39 -15.94
CA ASP A 133 -17.64 6.29 -16.43
C ASP A 133 -16.87 5.57 -17.55
N PRO A 134 -16.63 4.24 -17.49
CA PRO A 134 -15.92 3.52 -18.54
C PRO A 134 -16.53 3.70 -19.93
N MET A 135 -17.83 3.99 -20.00
CA MET A 135 -18.55 4.18 -21.25
C MET A 135 -18.46 5.62 -21.80
N SER A 136 -17.87 6.57 -21.07
CA SER A 136 -17.76 7.96 -21.51
C SER A 136 -16.50 8.21 -22.35
N ASP A 137 -16.48 9.29 -23.12
CA ASP A 137 -15.31 9.65 -23.92
C ASP A 137 -14.11 10.04 -23.05
N GLU A 138 -14.33 10.56 -21.84
CA GLU A 138 -13.27 10.88 -20.89
C GLU A 138 -12.53 9.64 -20.38
N SER A 139 -13.13 8.44 -20.43
CA SER A 139 -12.45 7.20 -20.05
C SER A 139 -11.29 6.84 -20.98
N LYS A 140 -11.28 7.39 -22.20
CA LYS A 140 -10.25 7.13 -23.22
C LYS A 140 -8.92 7.79 -22.91
N GLU A 141 -8.90 8.76 -22.00
CA GLU A 141 -7.69 9.41 -21.52
C GLU A 141 -7.38 8.95 -20.09
N THR A 142 -6.16 8.44 -19.89
CA THR A 142 -5.62 8.03 -18.60
C THR A 142 -4.21 8.58 -18.46
N THR A 143 -3.94 9.23 -17.33
CA THR A 143 -2.60 9.71 -16.98
C THR A 143 -2.04 8.86 -15.85
N ILE A 144 -0.77 8.47 -15.97
CA ILE A 144 -0.09 7.60 -15.01
C ILE A 144 1.25 8.24 -14.67
N VAL A 145 1.56 8.34 -13.39
CA VAL A 145 2.93 8.51 -12.93
C VAL A 145 3.46 7.13 -12.55
N ILE A 146 4.53 6.67 -13.19
CA ILE A 146 5.07 5.33 -13.02
C ILE A 146 6.56 5.39 -12.67
N TYR A 147 6.97 4.67 -11.65
CA TYR A 147 8.36 4.57 -11.19
C TYR A 147 8.53 3.35 -10.27
N GLY A 148 9.76 2.88 -10.08
CA GLY A 148 10.13 1.89 -9.05
C GLY A 148 11.18 2.47 -8.11
N ASP A 149 11.55 1.70 -7.08
CA ASP A 149 12.85 1.86 -6.42
C ASP A 149 13.03 3.23 -5.71
N GLN A 150 11.93 3.78 -5.18
CA GLN A 150 11.94 5.14 -4.64
C GLN A 150 12.74 5.20 -3.33
N GLY A 151 12.42 4.32 -2.37
CA GLY A 151 13.00 4.31 -1.04
C GLY A 151 12.83 5.57 -0.20
N THR A 152 13.38 5.52 1.02
CA THR A 152 13.38 6.67 1.95
C THR A 152 14.67 7.48 1.95
N THR A 153 15.66 7.07 1.14
CA THR A 153 16.98 7.70 1.02
C THR A 153 17.10 8.32 -0.37
N ASN A 154 17.62 9.55 -0.47
CA ASN A 154 17.78 10.28 -1.74
C ASN A 154 16.49 10.53 -2.58
N SER A 155 15.31 10.21 -2.05
CA SER A 155 14.03 10.34 -2.76
C SER A 155 13.36 11.73 -2.68
N LYS A 156 13.95 12.69 -1.97
CA LYS A 156 13.34 14.03 -1.77
C LYS A 156 12.96 14.72 -3.08
N TYR A 157 13.76 14.57 -4.13
CA TYR A 157 13.54 15.26 -5.40
C TYR A 157 12.43 14.60 -6.22
N VAL A 158 12.43 13.26 -6.30
CA VAL A 158 11.36 12.54 -7.01
C VAL A 158 10.01 12.74 -6.34
N ILE A 159 9.97 12.74 -5.00
CA ILE A 159 8.75 13.03 -4.24
C ILE A 159 8.25 14.45 -4.51
N ALA A 160 9.14 15.45 -4.47
CA ALA A 160 8.78 16.83 -4.77
C ALA A 160 8.27 17.00 -6.21
N GLN A 161 8.88 16.33 -7.17
CA GLN A 161 8.47 16.35 -8.57
C GLN A 161 7.09 15.69 -8.76
N THR A 162 6.88 14.50 -8.19
CA THR A 162 5.60 13.79 -8.23
C THR A 162 4.51 14.60 -7.55
N GLN A 163 4.77 15.15 -6.37
CA GLN A 163 3.82 16.01 -5.65
C GLN A 163 3.46 17.26 -6.46
N GLY A 164 4.45 17.90 -7.09
CA GLY A 164 4.26 19.06 -7.95
C GLY A 164 3.41 18.73 -9.18
N PHE A 165 3.68 17.60 -9.83
CA PHE A 165 2.89 17.11 -10.96
C PHE A 165 1.44 16.82 -10.55
N VAL A 166 1.23 16.02 -9.51
CA VAL A 166 -0.10 15.66 -8.99
C VAL A 166 -0.89 16.92 -8.63
N SER A 167 -0.29 17.85 -7.88
CA SER A 167 -0.96 19.09 -7.49
C SER A 167 -1.38 19.92 -8.70
N ASN A 168 -0.48 20.07 -9.69
CA ASN A 168 -0.75 20.81 -10.92
C ASN A 168 -1.83 20.13 -11.77
N PHE A 169 -1.79 18.80 -11.89
CA PHE A 169 -2.78 18.01 -12.63
C PHE A 169 -4.17 18.12 -12.00
N LEU A 170 -4.27 17.93 -10.68
CA LEU A 170 -5.52 18.04 -9.94
C LEU A 170 -6.10 19.46 -9.98
N GLN A 171 -5.29 20.51 -10.16
CA GLN A 171 -5.78 21.87 -10.35
C GLN A 171 -6.21 22.18 -11.78
N LYS A 172 -5.43 21.76 -12.79
CA LYS A 172 -5.57 22.28 -14.16
C LYS A 172 -6.22 21.32 -15.14
N SER A 173 -6.08 20.00 -14.96
CA SER A 173 -6.63 19.04 -15.91
C SER A 173 -8.16 19.01 -15.82
N LYS A 174 -8.86 18.88 -16.95
CA LYS A 174 -10.31 18.65 -16.94
C LYS A 174 -10.64 17.21 -16.57
N ASN A 175 -9.88 16.28 -17.13
CA ASN A 175 -9.98 14.86 -16.82
C ASN A 175 -9.14 14.54 -15.58
N LYS A 176 -9.74 13.90 -14.59
CA LYS A 176 -9.12 13.57 -13.30
C LYS A 176 -8.68 12.11 -13.18
N ASN A 177 -8.65 11.37 -14.30
CA ASN A 177 -8.12 10.02 -14.40
C ASN A 177 -6.59 10.00 -14.25
N LEU A 178 -6.12 10.21 -13.02
CA LEU A 178 -4.71 10.14 -12.62
C LEU A 178 -4.55 9.11 -11.50
N PHE A 179 -3.53 8.28 -11.63
CA PHE A 179 -3.03 7.44 -10.55
C PHE A 179 -1.52 7.27 -10.63
N ILE A 180 -0.95 6.69 -9.58
CA ILE A 180 0.47 6.37 -9.49
C ILE A 180 0.64 4.86 -9.49
N TYR A 181 1.66 4.35 -10.18
CA TYR A 181 2.06 2.95 -10.14
C TYR A 181 3.52 2.85 -9.66
N HIS A 182 3.73 2.27 -8.47
CA HIS A 182 5.05 1.99 -7.90
C HIS A 182 5.46 0.54 -8.21
N LEU A 183 6.56 0.38 -8.93
CA LEU A 183 7.05 -0.90 -9.44
C LEU A 183 7.97 -1.63 -8.43
N GLY A 184 7.52 -1.84 -7.19
CA GLY A 184 8.28 -2.54 -6.15
C GLY A 184 9.44 -1.73 -5.56
N ASP A 185 10.06 -2.29 -4.52
CA ASP A 185 11.14 -1.71 -3.72
C ASP A 185 10.77 -0.33 -3.16
N ILE A 186 9.77 -0.35 -2.30
CA ILE A 186 9.01 0.85 -1.93
C ILE A 186 9.80 1.67 -0.91
N GLY A 187 10.05 1.08 0.26
CA GLY A 187 10.63 1.78 1.41
C GLY A 187 12.13 1.52 1.60
N TYR A 188 12.66 0.43 1.05
CA TYR A 188 13.97 -0.14 1.41
C TYR A 188 14.14 -0.23 2.93
N ALA A 189 13.12 -0.74 3.63
CA ALA A 189 13.15 -0.83 5.09
C ALA A 189 14.15 -1.88 5.58
N ASP A 190 14.43 -2.88 4.75
CA ASP A 190 15.35 -3.98 5.00
C ASP A 190 16.84 -3.59 4.91
N ASP A 191 17.16 -2.49 4.24
CA ASP A 191 18.51 -1.88 4.20
C ASP A 191 18.99 -1.36 5.57
N PHE A 192 18.06 -1.19 6.51
CA PHE A 192 18.36 -0.69 7.85
C PHE A 192 18.45 -1.84 8.87
N ALA A 193 19.03 -1.56 10.04
CA ALA A 193 19.04 -2.51 11.15
C ALA A 193 17.61 -2.98 11.46
N GLY A 194 17.40 -4.26 11.77
CA GLY A 194 16.08 -4.86 11.92
C GLY A 194 15.12 -4.11 12.87
N ALA A 195 15.63 -3.53 13.96
CA ALA A 195 14.85 -2.69 14.87
C ALA A 195 14.25 -1.42 14.22
N MET A 196 14.76 -1.01 13.06
CA MET A 196 14.30 0.13 12.28
C MET A 196 13.31 -0.26 11.18
N TYR A 197 13.04 -1.55 10.95
CA TYR A 197 12.22 -2.00 9.82
C TYR A 197 10.82 -1.34 9.80
N GLN A 198 10.06 -1.43 10.89
CA GLN A 198 8.77 -0.75 11.03
C GLN A 198 8.89 0.78 10.97
N PRO A 199 9.80 1.43 11.72
CA PRO A 199 10.03 2.87 11.59
C PRO A 199 10.33 3.38 10.18
N ILE A 200 11.07 2.62 9.35
CA ILE A 200 11.41 3.05 7.99
C ILE A 200 10.19 2.96 7.06
N TRP A 201 9.36 1.94 7.21
CA TRP A 201 8.08 1.90 6.51
C TRP A 201 7.17 3.07 6.91
N THR A 202 7.01 3.35 8.21
CA THR A 202 6.26 4.52 8.69
C THR A 202 6.82 5.81 8.12
N LYS A 203 8.16 5.97 8.08
CA LYS A 203 8.82 7.12 7.46
C LYS A 203 8.45 7.23 5.98
N TYR A 204 8.47 6.14 5.22
CA TYR A 204 8.08 6.16 3.81
C TYR A 204 6.66 6.65 3.62
N MET A 205 5.70 6.07 4.35
CA MET A 205 4.29 6.44 4.26
C MET A 205 4.09 7.92 4.62
N GLN A 206 4.77 8.42 5.66
CA GLN A 206 4.74 9.83 6.04
C GLN A 206 5.30 10.75 4.95
N MET A 207 6.38 10.36 4.27
CA MET A 207 6.95 11.13 3.15
C MET A 207 5.95 11.28 1.99
N MET A 208 5.02 10.32 1.85
CA MET A 208 4.03 10.28 0.77
C MET A 208 2.65 10.87 1.16
N ASN A 209 2.47 11.37 2.39
CA ASN A 209 1.20 11.94 2.89
C ASN A 209 0.65 13.12 2.06
N ARG A 210 1.48 13.77 1.23
CA ARG A 210 1.03 14.85 0.34
C ARG A 210 0.57 14.38 -1.03
N ILE A 211 0.55 13.07 -1.25
CA ILE A 211 0.27 12.43 -2.53
C ILE A 211 -0.78 11.33 -2.35
N MET A 212 -0.46 10.30 -1.56
CA MET A 212 -1.26 9.07 -1.43
C MET A 212 -2.71 9.27 -0.95
N PRO A 213 -3.04 10.25 -0.08
CA PRO A 213 -4.42 10.54 0.30
C PRO A 213 -5.26 11.20 -0.80
N TYR A 214 -4.65 11.62 -1.93
CA TYR A 214 -5.32 12.43 -2.95
C TYR A 214 -5.44 11.74 -4.31
N VAL A 215 -4.58 10.75 -4.58
CA VAL A 215 -4.57 9.97 -5.82
C VAL A 215 -4.36 8.48 -5.51
N PRO A 216 -5.03 7.57 -6.24
CA PRO A 216 -4.78 6.14 -6.11
C PRO A 216 -3.31 5.80 -6.34
N TYR A 217 -2.76 4.96 -5.46
CA TYR A 217 -1.37 4.55 -5.41
C TYR A 217 -1.28 3.03 -5.50
N MET A 218 -1.08 2.54 -6.72
CA MET A 218 -0.98 1.13 -7.04
C MET A 218 0.47 0.67 -6.86
N VAL A 219 0.67 -0.56 -6.40
CA VAL A 219 2.01 -1.11 -6.12
C VAL A 219 2.15 -2.53 -6.65
N CYS A 220 3.28 -2.92 -7.20
CA CYS A 220 3.66 -4.33 -7.29
C CYS A 220 4.75 -4.64 -6.26
N VAL A 221 4.96 -5.93 -6.00
CA VAL A 221 5.95 -6.41 -5.04
C VAL A 221 7.36 -6.38 -5.65
N GLY A 222 8.35 -5.92 -4.88
CA GLY A 222 9.77 -6.06 -5.20
C GLY A 222 10.51 -6.93 -4.19
N ASN A 223 11.82 -7.09 -4.37
CA ASN A 223 12.60 -7.98 -3.52
C ASN A 223 12.85 -7.43 -2.12
N HIS A 224 12.93 -6.10 -1.97
CA HIS A 224 13.10 -5.45 -0.67
C HIS A 224 11.84 -5.53 0.20
N GLU A 225 10.69 -5.89 -0.38
CA GLU A 225 9.47 -6.16 0.38
C GLU A 225 9.48 -7.50 1.13
N ASN A 226 10.42 -8.42 0.82
CA ASN A 226 10.46 -9.74 1.46
C ASN A 226 10.61 -9.66 2.98
N GLY A 227 11.32 -8.67 3.50
CA GLY A 227 11.50 -8.48 4.94
C GLY A 227 12.91 -8.05 5.34
N PRO A 228 13.14 -7.76 6.62
CA PRO A 228 14.43 -7.28 7.12
C PRO A 228 15.54 -8.31 6.90
N GLN A 229 16.71 -7.85 6.45
CA GLN A 229 17.89 -8.70 6.24
C GLN A 229 18.94 -8.53 7.34
N ASN A 230 18.95 -7.38 8.02
CA ASN A 230 19.97 -7.01 8.99
C ASN A 230 19.59 -7.38 10.42
N LYS A 231 20.29 -8.36 11.02
CA LYS A 231 20.03 -8.83 12.39
C LYS A 231 20.46 -7.80 13.47
N PRO A 232 19.83 -7.82 14.66
CA PRO A 232 18.65 -8.63 15.01
C PRO A 232 17.38 -8.04 14.39
N TYR A 233 16.53 -8.92 13.85
CA TYR A 233 15.18 -8.61 13.40
C TYR A 233 14.21 -9.66 13.93
N ASP A 234 12.93 -9.32 13.97
CA ASP A 234 11.87 -10.25 14.33
C ASP A 234 11.51 -11.13 13.11
N GLU A 235 11.62 -12.46 13.21
CA GLU A 235 11.41 -13.37 12.07
C GLU A 235 9.99 -13.29 11.47
N PHE A 236 9.00 -12.81 12.23
CA PHE A 236 7.64 -12.61 11.73
C PHE A 236 7.52 -11.46 10.72
N GLU A 237 8.56 -10.62 10.58
CA GLU A 237 8.60 -9.51 9.62
C GLU A 237 8.93 -9.97 8.19
N ALA A 238 9.47 -11.18 8.05
CA ALA A 238 9.83 -11.78 6.76
C ALA A 238 8.62 -12.42 6.05
N GLY A 239 8.75 -12.67 4.75
CA GLY A 239 7.70 -13.23 3.92
C GLY A 239 6.65 -12.21 3.50
N PHE A 240 7.10 -11.02 3.09
CA PHE A 240 6.26 -9.97 2.47
C PHE A 240 5.12 -9.44 3.36
N GLN A 241 5.23 -9.61 4.69
CA GLN A 241 4.14 -9.29 5.61
C GLN A 241 3.83 -7.80 5.63
N ALA A 242 4.85 -6.95 5.81
CA ALA A 242 4.69 -5.50 5.79
C ALA A 242 4.00 -4.98 4.51
N TYR A 243 4.42 -5.48 3.34
CA TYR A 243 3.84 -5.12 2.06
C TYR A 243 2.37 -5.56 1.94
N ASN A 244 2.07 -6.80 2.32
CA ASN A 244 0.73 -7.35 2.20
C ASN A 244 -0.25 -6.72 3.19
N HIS A 245 0.20 -6.29 4.36
CA HIS A 245 -0.65 -5.67 5.36
C HIS A 245 -0.90 -4.18 5.11
N ARG A 246 0.10 -3.44 4.63
CA ARG A 246 -0.03 -2.00 4.40
C ARG A 246 -0.87 -1.66 3.18
N PHE A 247 -0.71 -2.41 2.09
CA PHE A 247 -1.39 -2.10 0.82
C PHE A 247 -2.61 -2.99 0.58
N PHE A 248 -3.53 -2.52 -0.25
CA PHE A 248 -4.73 -3.27 -0.60
C PHE A 248 -5.02 -3.16 -2.10
N MET A 249 -4.42 -4.08 -2.85
CA MET A 249 -4.52 -4.14 -4.30
C MET A 249 -5.79 -4.88 -4.76
N PRO A 250 -6.29 -4.59 -5.98
CA PRO A 250 -7.51 -5.19 -6.51
C PRO A 250 -7.35 -6.69 -6.76
N SER A 251 -8.45 -7.38 -7.08
CA SER A 251 -8.42 -8.80 -7.46
C SER A 251 -7.67 -9.69 -6.46
N ARG A 252 -8.03 -9.62 -5.16
CA ARG A 252 -7.42 -10.42 -4.08
C ARG A 252 -7.06 -11.81 -4.58
N ASN A 253 -5.76 -12.06 -4.72
CA ASN A 253 -5.29 -13.40 -5.00
C ASN A 253 -5.32 -14.20 -3.68
N ASP A 254 -5.60 -15.49 -3.76
CA ASP A 254 -5.54 -16.40 -2.60
C ASP A 254 -4.12 -16.95 -2.39
N SER A 255 -3.12 -16.14 -2.73
CA SER A 255 -1.71 -16.43 -2.45
C SER A 255 -1.53 -16.68 -0.96
N SER A 256 -0.77 -17.72 -0.66
CA SER A 256 -0.42 -18.14 0.69
C SER A 256 0.50 -17.16 1.41
N ILE A 257 1.19 -16.27 0.68
CA ILE A 257 2.08 -15.25 1.24
C ILE A 257 1.49 -13.83 1.21
N GLY A 258 0.26 -13.68 0.72
CA GLY A 258 -0.55 -12.46 0.85
C GLY A 258 -1.19 -11.99 -0.45
N HIS A 259 -2.19 -11.11 -0.35
CA HIS A 259 -3.12 -10.79 -1.43
C HIS A 259 -2.61 -9.81 -2.50
N ASN A 260 -1.48 -9.15 -2.27
CA ASN A 260 -0.97 -8.07 -3.14
C ASN A 260 0.09 -8.55 -4.14
N MET A 261 0.42 -9.85 -4.18
CA MET A 261 1.59 -10.34 -4.93
C MET A 261 1.43 -10.19 -6.45
N TRP A 262 0.23 -10.46 -6.97
CA TRP A 262 -0.14 -10.28 -8.38
C TRP A 262 -1.63 -10.02 -8.48
N TYR A 263 -2.03 -9.21 -9.45
CA TYR A 263 -3.42 -8.82 -9.60
C TYR A 263 -3.68 -8.18 -10.95
N THR A 264 -4.95 -7.94 -11.26
CA THR A 264 -5.37 -7.22 -12.46
C THR A 264 -6.40 -6.16 -12.09
N PHE A 265 -6.46 -5.07 -12.86
CA PHE A 265 -7.54 -4.09 -12.85
C PHE A 265 -7.65 -3.37 -14.20
N LYS A 266 -8.77 -2.68 -14.41
CA LYS A 266 -9.00 -1.85 -15.59
C LYS A 266 -8.99 -0.37 -15.24
N GLN A 267 -8.42 0.43 -16.13
CA GLN A 267 -8.51 1.88 -16.08
C GLN A 267 -8.61 2.42 -17.51
N GLY A 268 -9.77 2.99 -17.85
CA GLY A 268 -10.04 3.45 -19.20
C GLY A 268 -9.94 2.32 -20.22
N LEU A 269 -9.15 2.55 -21.28
CA LEU A 269 -8.91 1.59 -22.37
C LEU A 269 -7.82 0.55 -22.05
N ILE A 270 -7.37 0.47 -20.79
CA ILE A 270 -6.19 -0.31 -20.42
C ILE A 270 -6.57 -1.37 -19.39
N THR A 271 -6.18 -2.61 -19.65
CA THR A 271 -6.07 -3.66 -18.61
C THR A 271 -4.64 -3.67 -18.09
N PHE A 272 -4.49 -3.49 -16.79
CA PHE A 272 -3.21 -3.61 -16.07
C PHE A 272 -3.13 -4.97 -15.39
N ILE A 273 -1.99 -5.64 -15.53
CA ILE A 273 -1.68 -6.90 -14.85
C ILE A 273 -0.35 -6.73 -14.12
N ALA A 274 -0.37 -6.84 -12.80
CA ALA A 274 0.83 -6.92 -11.97
C ALA A 274 1.25 -8.38 -11.80
N THR A 275 2.51 -8.67 -12.08
CA THR A 275 3.14 -9.97 -11.84
C THR A 275 4.12 -9.90 -10.68
N ASP A 276 4.16 -10.95 -9.86
CA ASP A 276 5.18 -11.21 -8.85
C ASP A 276 6.44 -11.75 -9.53
N THR A 277 7.48 -10.93 -9.56
CA THR A 277 8.79 -11.28 -10.13
C THR A 277 9.73 -11.93 -9.12
N GLU A 278 9.27 -12.16 -7.89
CA GLU A 278 10.08 -12.61 -6.76
C GLU A 278 9.83 -14.08 -6.43
N THR A 279 8.56 -14.51 -6.53
CA THR A 279 8.11 -15.84 -6.14
C THR A 279 7.22 -16.50 -7.19
N ASN A 280 7.01 -17.80 -7.04
CA ASN A 280 5.98 -18.57 -7.74
C ASN A 280 6.12 -18.70 -9.27
N PHE A 281 7.36 -18.91 -9.71
CA PHE A 281 7.69 -19.37 -11.06
C PHE A 281 8.95 -20.24 -11.00
N PRO A 282 9.25 -21.05 -12.02
CA PRO A 282 10.44 -21.90 -12.03
C PRO A 282 11.73 -21.09 -11.81
N GLN A 283 12.54 -21.50 -10.82
CA GLN A 283 13.78 -20.79 -10.44
C GLN A 283 13.54 -19.36 -9.94
N SER A 284 12.46 -19.13 -9.20
CA SER A 284 12.21 -17.85 -8.55
C SER A 284 13.34 -17.43 -7.60
N PHE A 285 13.35 -16.16 -7.21
CA PHE A 285 14.40 -15.59 -6.37
C PHE A 285 14.23 -15.96 -4.89
N PHE A 286 13.00 -16.29 -4.48
CA PHE A 286 12.69 -16.81 -3.16
C PHE A 286 11.98 -18.18 -3.23
N PRO A 287 12.72 -19.24 -3.63
CA PRO A 287 12.15 -20.56 -3.89
C PRO A 287 11.56 -21.24 -2.64
N GLN A 288 11.90 -20.76 -1.45
CA GLN A 288 11.27 -21.23 -0.20
C GLN A 288 9.76 -20.98 -0.16
N TYR A 289 9.24 -20.04 -0.96
CA TYR A 289 7.81 -19.75 -1.03
C TYR A 289 7.10 -20.47 -2.18
N ASP A 290 7.82 -20.98 -3.19
CA ASP A 290 7.22 -21.53 -4.42
C ASP A 290 6.27 -22.72 -4.17
N ASN A 291 6.59 -23.55 -3.18
CA ASN A 291 5.76 -24.71 -2.82
C ASN A 291 4.46 -24.33 -2.11
N LEU A 292 4.31 -23.05 -1.72
CA LEU A 292 3.11 -22.56 -1.06
C LEU A 292 1.98 -22.24 -2.07
N PHE A 293 2.21 -22.47 -3.35
CA PHE A 293 1.31 -22.12 -4.44
C PHE A 293 0.95 -23.35 -5.27
N SER A 294 -0.35 -23.65 -5.42
CA SER A 294 -0.83 -24.77 -6.23
C SER A 294 -2.20 -24.49 -6.87
N GLY A 295 -2.49 -25.16 -7.98
CA GLY A 295 -3.73 -24.94 -8.75
C GLY A 295 -3.86 -23.49 -9.23
N ASN A 296 -5.03 -22.87 -9.06
CA ASN A 296 -5.28 -21.47 -9.42
C ASN A 296 -4.52 -20.45 -8.55
N LYS A 297 -3.78 -20.92 -7.53
CA LYS A 297 -2.84 -20.09 -6.76
C LYS A 297 -1.45 -20.06 -7.38
N ASN A 298 -1.22 -20.83 -8.45
CA ASN A 298 -0.02 -20.72 -9.26
C ASN A 298 -0.13 -19.50 -10.18
N GLN A 299 0.82 -18.58 -10.07
CA GLN A 299 0.86 -17.33 -10.80
C GLN A 299 0.85 -17.53 -12.31
N LEU A 300 1.64 -18.46 -12.86
CA LEU A 300 1.71 -18.64 -14.32
C LEU A 300 0.39 -19.19 -14.89
N ILE A 301 -0.28 -20.07 -14.16
CA ILE A 301 -1.64 -20.55 -14.52
C ILE A 301 -2.63 -19.37 -14.47
N TRP A 302 -2.65 -18.64 -13.36
CA TRP A 302 -3.50 -17.46 -13.19
C TRP A 302 -3.25 -16.40 -14.26
N LEU A 303 -1.99 -16.14 -14.59
CA LEU A 303 -1.57 -15.16 -15.57
C LEU A 303 -2.05 -15.55 -16.95
N GLU A 304 -1.84 -16.80 -17.36
CA GLU A 304 -2.36 -17.29 -18.65
C GLU A 304 -3.89 -17.18 -18.73
N GLU A 305 -4.60 -17.58 -17.67
CA GLU A 305 -6.06 -17.44 -17.61
C GLU A 305 -6.51 -15.97 -17.68
N THR A 306 -5.83 -15.08 -16.97
CA THR A 306 -6.11 -13.65 -16.95
C THR A 306 -5.89 -13.05 -18.34
N LEU A 307 -4.73 -13.31 -18.96
CA LEU A 307 -4.38 -12.83 -20.30
C LEU A 307 -5.38 -13.32 -21.36
N LYS A 308 -5.77 -14.61 -21.29
CA LYS A 308 -6.74 -15.21 -22.20
C LYS A 308 -8.13 -14.57 -22.11
N ASN A 309 -8.51 -14.09 -20.93
CA ASN A 309 -9.83 -13.51 -20.65
C ASN A 309 -9.91 -11.99 -20.85
N VAL A 310 -8.83 -11.33 -21.29
CA VAL A 310 -8.86 -9.89 -21.61
C VAL A 310 -9.73 -9.64 -22.85
N ASP A 311 -10.83 -8.91 -22.68
CA ASP A 311 -11.62 -8.40 -23.80
C ASP A 311 -10.97 -7.14 -24.38
N ARG A 312 -10.19 -7.33 -25.45
CA ARG A 312 -9.52 -6.23 -26.17
C ARG A 312 -10.47 -5.30 -26.92
N LYS A 313 -11.77 -5.59 -27.02
CA LYS A 313 -12.76 -4.61 -27.51
C LYS A 313 -13.11 -3.57 -26.46
N GLU A 314 -13.06 -3.94 -25.19
CA GLU A 314 -13.27 -3.05 -24.05
C GLU A 314 -11.97 -2.32 -23.68
N THR A 315 -10.89 -3.08 -23.47
CA THR A 315 -9.56 -2.55 -23.15
C THR A 315 -8.56 -2.96 -24.22
N PRO A 316 -8.42 -2.19 -25.32
CA PRO A 316 -7.51 -2.56 -26.41
C PRO A 316 -6.04 -2.65 -25.98
N PHE A 317 -5.63 -1.91 -24.95
CA PHE A 317 -4.27 -1.91 -24.44
C PHE A 317 -4.14 -2.84 -23.23
N LEU A 318 -3.09 -3.65 -23.26
CA LEU A 318 -2.70 -4.58 -22.21
C LEU A 318 -1.31 -4.22 -21.70
N ILE A 319 -1.23 -3.82 -20.44
CA ILE A 319 0.01 -3.41 -19.80
C ILE A 319 0.37 -4.39 -18.68
N ILE A 320 1.58 -4.92 -18.75
CA ILE A 320 2.19 -5.69 -17.67
C ILE A 320 3.02 -4.76 -16.81
N VAL A 321 2.99 -4.98 -15.50
CA VAL A 321 3.95 -4.40 -14.57
C VAL A 321 4.57 -5.48 -13.70
N GLY A 322 5.85 -5.34 -13.40
CA GLY A 322 6.57 -6.17 -12.44
C GLY A 322 7.71 -5.38 -11.82
N HIS A 323 8.45 -5.98 -10.91
CA HIS A 323 9.61 -5.33 -10.33
C HIS A 323 10.88 -5.65 -11.12
N ARG A 324 11.32 -6.92 -11.15
CA ARG A 324 12.52 -7.32 -11.90
C ARG A 324 12.25 -7.38 -13.41
N PRO A 325 13.14 -6.82 -14.25
CA PRO A 325 12.91 -6.75 -15.69
C PRO A 325 13.19 -8.06 -16.42
N ILE A 326 12.30 -8.41 -17.37
CA ILE A 326 12.56 -9.48 -18.35
C ILE A 326 13.64 -9.07 -19.38
N TYR A 327 13.88 -7.77 -19.56
CA TYR A 327 14.89 -7.21 -20.44
C TYR A 327 15.54 -5.99 -19.78
N SER A 328 16.87 -5.98 -19.69
CA SER A 328 17.64 -4.81 -19.26
C SER A 328 19.03 -4.82 -19.88
N SER A 329 19.53 -3.63 -20.24
CA SER A 329 20.90 -3.44 -20.76
C SER A 329 21.96 -3.35 -19.66
N ASP A 330 21.57 -3.44 -18.38
CA ASP A 330 22.51 -3.51 -17.27
C ASP A 330 23.33 -4.82 -17.31
N TYR A 331 24.60 -4.74 -16.95
CA TYR A 331 25.55 -5.85 -17.08
C TYR A 331 25.23 -7.07 -16.20
N ALA A 332 24.34 -6.93 -15.21
CA ALA A 332 23.82 -8.06 -14.44
C ALA A 332 22.71 -8.84 -15.18
N PHE A 333 22.14 -8.26 -16.24
CA PHE A 333 20.97 -8.77 -16.97
C PHE A 333 21.28 -9.07 -18.44
N SER A 334 22.26 -8.38 -19.04
CA SER A 334 22.76 -8.64 -20.39
C SER A 334 24.28 -8.58 -20.47
N ASP A 335 24.90 -9.46 -21.26
CA ASP A 335 26.33 -9.39 -21.55
C ASP A 335 26.67 -8.30 -22.61
N ILE A 336 27.96 -8.06 -22.87
CA ILE A 336 28.41 -7.03 -23.84
C ILE A 336 27.83 -7.26 -25.26
N PRO A 337 27.79 -8.51 -25.78
CA PRO A 337 27.07 -8.81 -27.02
C PRO A 337 25.56 -8.55 -27.01
N GLY A 338 24.93 -8.37 -25.85
CA GLY A 338 23.49 -8.21 -25.69
C GLY A 338 22.73 -9.52 -25.49
N ASN A 339 23.42 -10.62 -25.17
CA ASN A 339 22.77 -11.85 -24.77
C ASN A 339 22.21 -11.69 -23.35
N ILE A 340 21.00 -12.21 -23.16
CA ILE A 340 20.32 -12.20 -21.87
C ILE A 340 21.01 -13.17 -20.91
N ILE A 341 21.33 -12.68 -19.72
CA ILE A 341 21.99 -13.44 -18.65
C ILE A 341 21.32 -13.17 -17.30
N GLY A 342 21.83 -13.83 -16.25
CA GLY A 342 21.47 -13.51 -14.87
C GLY A 342 19.97 -13.64 -14.59
N GLU A 343 19.39 -12.58 -14.05
CA GLU A 343 18.00 -12.55 -13.58
C GLU A 343 16.99 -12.52 -14.74
N SER A 344 17.24 -11.70 -15.77
CA SER A 344 16.37 -11.61 -16.95
C SER A 344 16.22 -12.96 -17.64
N LEU A 345 17.25 -13.80 -17.64
CA LEU A 345 17.18 -15.15 -18.22
C LEU A 345 16.13 -16.03 -17.52
N ARG A 346 16.02 -15.94 -16.19
CA ARG A 346 15.03 -16.69 -15.41
C ARG A 346 13.62 -16.18 -15.68
N LEU A 347 13.47 -14.86 -15.73
CA LEU A 347 12.17 -14.21 -15.93
C LEU A 347 11.66 -14.40 -17.36
N GLN A 348 12.51 -14.35 -18.38
CA GLN A 348 12.12 -14.66 -19.76
C GLN A 348 11.62 -16.10 -19.87
N ALA A 349 12.36 -17.06 -19.32
CA ALA A 349 11.97 -18.46 -19.33
C ALA A 349 10.62 -18.71 -18.64
N ALA A 350 10.22 -17.86 -17.68
CA ALA A 350 8.96 -17.97 -16.97
C ALA A 350 7.79 -17.24 -17.67
N PHE A 351 8.01 -16.02 -18.16
CA PHE A 351 6.93 -15.11 -18.53
C PHE A 351 6.85 -14.78 -20.02
N GLU A 352 7.98 -14.74 -20.75
CA GLU A 352 8.05 -14.14 -22.08
C GLU A 352 7.08 -14.81 -23.07
N ASP A 353 7.05 -16.14 -23.11
CA ASP A 353 6.17 -16.89 -24.00
C ASP A 353 4.69 -16.53 -23.81
N LEU A 354 4.26 -16.33 -22.55
CA LEU A 354 2.89 -15.91 -22.25
C LEU A 354 2.65 -14.47 -22.71
N LEU A 355 3.56 -13.55 -22.42
CA LEU A 355 3.40 -12.14 -22.81
C LEU A 355 3.34 -12.00 -24.34
N TYR A 356 4.19 -12.74 -25.05
CA TYR A 356 4.21 -12.78 -26.51
C TYR A 356 2.93 -13.41 -27.09
N LYS A 357 2.53 -14.59 -26.58
CA LYS A 357 1.34 -15.33 -27.03
C LYS A 357 0.05 -14.51 -26.96
N TYR A 358 -0.10 -13.67 -25.93
CA TYR A 358 -1.29 -12.85 -25.72
C TYR A 358 -1.10 -11.37 -26.13
N HIS A 359 -0.03 -11.08 -26.88
CA HIS A 359 0.25 -9.78 -27.50
C HIS A 359 0.28 -8.61 -26.52
N VAL A 360 0.91 -8.76 -25.35
CA VAL A 360 1.08 -7.66 -24.40
C VAL A 360 1.70 -6.44 -25.10
N ASP A 361 1.12 -5.26 -24.89
CA ASP A 361 1.50 -4.06 -25.63
C ASP A 361 2.71 -3.36 -25.01
N ILE A 362 2.74 -3.25 -23.68
CA ILE A 362 3.80 -2.60 -22.92
C ILE A 362 4.04 -3.37 -21.63
N ALA A 363 5.31 -3.53 -21.24
CA ALA A 363 5.70 -4.03 -19.94
C ALA A 363 6.58 -3.00 -19.23
N PHE A 364 6.24 -2.66 -17.99
CA PHE A 364 7.04 -1.76 -17.15
C PHE A 364 7.66 -2.52 -15.99
N TYR A 365 8.93 -2.23 -15.72
CA TYR A 365 9.70 -2.84 -14.65
C TYR A 365 10.49 -1.78 -13.88
N GLY A 366 10.80 -2.08 -12.62
CA GLY A 366 11.73 -1.33 -11.77
C GLY A 366 13.06 -2.06 -11.65
N HIS A 367 13.56 -2.18 -10.42
CA HIS A 367 14.70 -2.97 -9.95
C HIS A 367 16.08 -2.47 -10.42
N VAL A 368 16.21 -2.18 -11.72
CA VAL A 368 17.43 -1.60 -12.28
C VAL A 368 17.33 -0.10 -12.10
N HIS A 369 18.24 0.48 -11.30
CA HIS A 369 18.23 1.91 -10.92
C HIS A 369 18.69 2.85 -12.05
N SER A 370 18.08 2.71 -13.23
CA SER A 370 18.27 3.54 -14.41
C SER A 370 17.00 3.51 -15.27
N TYR A 371 16.94 4.34 -16.31
CA TYR A 371 15.84 4.32 -17.27
C TYR A 371 16.31 3.70 -18.59
N GLY A 372 15.57 2.69 -19.07
CA GLY A 372 15.73 2.06 -20.38
C GLY A 372 14.38 1.91 -21.08
N LYS A 373 14.39 1.81 -22.41
CA LYS A 373 13.19 1.60 -23.23
C LYS A 373 13.51 0.67 -24.39
#